data_AF-A0A654DUD4-F1
#
_entry.id   AF-A0A654DUD4-F1
#
_cell.length_a   1.000
_cell.length_b   1.000
_cell.length_c   1.000
_cell.angle_alpha   90.00
_cell.angle_beta   90.00
_cell.angle_gamma   90.00
#
_symmetry.space_group_name_H-M   'P 1'
#
loop_
_entity.id
_entity.type
_entity.pdbx_description
1 polymer ?
#
loop_
_entity_poly.entity_id
_entity_poly.type
_entity_poly.pdbx_seq_one_letter_code
_entity_poly.pdbx_strand_id
1 'polypeptide(L)'
;MLVTENLMQFIWKLRLFRANGLHSTDGEPLAVVHVGQYNTDSGPDFLMSHIRCKDNDWFGHVEMHIQSSDWDRHCHQEDTVYNNVILHVVWRNDKVIYRNDGTSIPTLVLSEYVEQHLLERYSTMMNAKSSIPCEFQLGSIDLFKKSMWLSTLAVERLEMKVQQVLLILDQFNTDWEKTLWVWICRCIGLKVNADTFQELGE
;
A
#
# COMPACT_ATOMS: atom_id res chain seq x y z
N MET A 1 18.65 0.68 12.36
CA MET A 1 17.27 0.16 12.24
C MET A 1 17.35 -1.20 11.56
N LEU A 2 16.62 -2.22 12.05
CA LEU A 2 16.45 -3.47 11.32
C LEU A 2 15.45 -3.25 10.19
N VAL A 3 15.87 -3.50 8.95
CA VAL A 3 14.99 -3.49 7.78
C VAL A 3 14.20 -4.79 7.75
N THR A 4 12.90 -4.71 7.46
CA THR A 4 11.99 -5.84 7.35
C THR A 4 11.42 -5.92 5.94
N GLU A 5 10.95 -7.09 5.53
CA GLU A 5 10.31 -7.30 4.23
C GLU A 5 9.07 -6.40 4.07
N ASN A 6 8.27 -6.23 5.13
CA ASN A 6 7.14 -5.29 5.13
C ASN A 6 7.55 -3.85 4.76
N LEU A 7 8.72 -3.39 5.24
CA LEU A 7 9.24 -2.08 4.86
C LEU A 7 9.67 -2.06 3.39
N MET A 8 10.32 -3.12 2.90
CA MET A 8 10.71 -3.22 1.50
C MET A 8 9.49 -3.22 0.57
N GLN A 9 8.46 -4.01 0.88
CA GLN A 9 7.19 -4.04 0.16
C GLN A 9 6.53 -2.65 0.17
N PHE A 10 6.54 -1.95 1.31
CA PHE A 10 6.02 -0.59 1.40
C PHE A 10 6.78 0.39 0.50
N ILE A 11 8.11 0.35 0.54
CA ILE A 11 8.99 1.16 -0.32
C ILE A 11 8.71 0.87 -1.79
N TRP A 12 8.60 -0.41 -2.16
CA TRP A 12 8.34 -0.84 -3.53
C TRP A 12 6.98 -0.37 -4.03
N LYS A 13 5.92 -0.68 -3.27
CA LYS A 13 4.52 -0.35 -3.58
C LYS A 13 4.32 1.14 -3.85
N LEU A 14 4.97 1.98 -3.05
CA LEU A 14 4.86 3.45 -3.16
C LEU A 14 5.96 4.07 -4.03
N ARG A 15 6.83 3.26 -4.65
CA ARG A 15 7.98 3.72 -5.45
C ARG A 15 8.88 4.71 -4.72
N LEU A 16 9.14 4.45 -3.43
CA LEU A 16 9.96 5.28 -2.55
C LEU A 16 11.47 4.99 -2.71
N PHE A 17 11.92 4.90 -3.96
CA PHE A 17 13.30 4.62 -4.34
C PHE A 17 13.61 5.34 -5.66
N ARG A 18 14.89 5.57 -5.95
CA ARG A 18 15.32 6.16 -7.21
C ARG A 18 15.04 5.20 -8.37
N ALA A 19 13.99 5.46 -9.14
CA ALA A 19 13.57 4.61 -10.25
C ALA A 19 14.46 4.71 -11.51
N ASN A 20 15.31 5.74 -11.61
CA ASN A 20 16.21 5.91 -12.75
C ASN A 20 17.54 5.19 -12.52
N GLY A 21 18.03 4.54 -13.57
CA GLY A 21 19.34 3.86 -13.55
C GLY A 21 19.36 2.62 -12.66
N LEU A 22 18.23 1.91 -12.54
CA LEU A 22 18.21 0.61 -11.88
C LEU A 22 19.00 -0.40 -12.71
N HIS A 23 19.76 -1.24 -12.03
CA HIS A 23 20.49 -2.35 -12.63
C HIS A 23 20.26 -3.61 -11.80
N SER A 24 20.26 -4.76 -12.47
CA SER A 24 20.34 -6.05 -11.78
C SER A 24 21.74 -6.25 -11.20
N THR A 25 21.88 -7.23 -10.32
CA THR A 25 23.17 -7.67 -9.76
C THR A 25 24.16 -8.13 -10.82
N ASP A 26 23.67 -8.51 -12.00
CA ASP A 26 24.47 -8.94 -13.15
C ASP A 26 24.82 -7.75 -14.07
N GLY A 27 24.46 -6.52 -13.68
CA GLY A 27 24.76 -5.28 -14.40
C GLY A 27 23.76 -4.92 -15.49
N GLU A 28 22.65 -5.67 -15.62
CA GLU A 28 21.69 -5.44 -16.69
C GLU A 28 20.72 -4.30 -16.35
N PRO A 29 20.45 -3.37 -17.28
CA PRO A 29 19.57 -2.24 -16.99
C PRO A 29 18.14 -2.72 -16.76
N LEU A 30 17.54 -2.18 -15.72
CA LEU A 30 16.16 -2.45 -15.31
C LEU A 30 15.33 -1.17 -15.35
N ALA A 31 14.05 -1.29 -15.67
CA ALA A 31 13.06 -0.24 -15.44
C ALA A 31 11.76 -0.83 -14.92
N VAL A 32 11.23 -0.26 -13.85
CA VAL A 32 9.97 -0.69 -13.24
C VAL A 32 8.82 0.08 -13.88
N VAL A 33 8.23 -0.49 -14.92
CA VAL A 33 7.08 0.11 -15.62
C VAL A 33 5.83 0.03 -14.74
N HIS A 34 5.54 -1.16 -14.21
CA HIS A 34 4.48 -1.41 -13.23
C HIS A 34 5.01 -2.27 -12.07
N VAL A 35 4.86 -1.78 -10.84
CA VAL A 35 5.34 -2.47 -9.62
C VAL A 35 4.61 -3.79 -9.35
N GLY A 36 3.38 -3.92 -9.85
CA GLY A 36 2.49 -5.05 -9.59
C GLY A 36 1.41 -4.74 -8.56
N GLN A 37 0.46 -5.65 -8.41
CA GLN A 37 -0.56 -5.64 -7.36
C GLN A 37 0.01 -6.30 -6.12
N TYR A 38 0.00 -5.58 -4.98
CA TYR A 38 0.44 -6.12 -3.70
C TYR A 38 -0.42 -7.33 -3.31
N ASN A 39 0.22 -8.47 -3.09
CA ASN A 39 -0.41 -9.71 -2.67
C ASN A 39 -0.48 -9.75 -1.14
N THR A 40 -1.66 -10.06 -0.60
CA THR A 40 -1.85 -10.27 0.85
C THR A 40 -2.09 -11.73 1.20
N ASP A 41 -2.13 -12.59 0.18
CA ASP A 41 -2.32 -14.04 0.30
C ASP A 41 -0.98 -14.75 0.08
N SER A 42 -1.00 -16.08 0.01
CA SER A 42 0.18 -16.88 -0.28
C SER A 42 0.73 -16.65 -1.69
N GLY A 43 2.03 -16.93 -1.89
CA GLY A 43 2.72 -16.76 -3.16
C GLY A 43 3.52 -15.46 -3.21
N PRO A 44 3.87 -14.97 -4.41
CA PRO A 44 4.78 -13.84 -4.56
C PRO A 44 4.23 -12.54 -3.99
N ASP A 45 5.11 -11.68 -3.48
CA ASP A 45 4.75 -10.40 -2.86
C ASP A 45 3.96 -9.45 -3.77
N PHE A 46 4.28 -9.41 -5.06
CA PHE A 46 3.57 -8.60 -6.04
C PHE A 46 3.23 -9.39 -7.30
N LEU A 47 1.96 -9.34 -7.67
CA LEU A 47 1.42 -10.02 -8.84
C LEU A 47 1.36 -9.08 -10.05
N MET A 48 1.46 -9.63 -11.27
CA MET A 48 1.27 -8.89 -12.53
C MET A 48 2.11 -7.60 -12.64
N SER A 49 3.36 -7.66 -12.21
CA SER A 49 4.36 -6.63 -12.41
C SER A 49 4.80 -6.57 -13.88
N HIS A 50 5.21 -5.39 -14.33
CA HIS A 50 5.77 -5.15 -15.65
C HIS A 50 7.15 -4.52 -15.48
N ILE A 51 8.18 -5.30 -15.77
CA ILE A 51 9.58 -4.90 -15.64
C ILE A 51 10.20 -4.93 -17.03
N ARG A 52 10.88 -3.85 -17.40
CA ARG A 52 11.74 -3.85 -18.58
C ARG A 52 13.15 -4.23 -18.15
N CYS A 53 13.71 -5.26 -18.78
CA CYS A 53 15.06 -5.73 -18.56
C CYS A 53 15.79 -5.71 -19.91
N LYS A 54 16.88 -4.94 -20.02
CA LYS A 54 17.46 -4.56 -21.33
C LYS A 54 16.41 -3.86 -22.19
N ASP A 55 16.18 -4.40 -23.38
CA ASP A 55 15.20 -3.93 -24.37
C ASP A 55 13.91 -4.77 -24.37
N ASN A 56 13.76 -5.71 -23.43
CA ASN A 56 12.62 -6.63 -23.38
C ASN A 56 11.66 -6.28 -22.25
N ASP A 57 10.37 -6.35 -22.53
CA ASP A 57 9.29 -6.20 -21.56
C ASP A 57 8.91 -7.56 -20.95
N TRP A 58 9.01 -7.67 -19.63
CA TRP A 58 8.71 -8.88 -18.87
C TRP A 58 7.46 -8.64 -18.03
N PHE A 59 6.52 -9.59 -18.09
CA PHE A 59 5.28 -9.58 -17.32
C PHE A 59 5.25 -10.80 -16.41
N GLY A 60 5.03 -10.58 -15.10
CA GLY A 60 5.13 -11.66 -14.12
C GLY A 60 5.01 -11.16 -12.69
N HIS A 61 5.72 -11.80 -11.77
CA HIS A 61 5.67 -11.49 -10.35
C HIS A 61 6.98 -10.91 -9.83
N VAL A 62 6.92 -10.15 -8.75
CA VAL A 62 8.08 -9.71 -7.99
C VAL A 62 8.01 -10.36 -6.62
N GLU A 63 9.13 -10.95 -6.20
CA GLU A 63 9.32 -11.48 -4.86
C GLU A 63 10.38 -10.68 -4.14
N MET A 64 10.24 -10.49 -2.83
CA MET A 64 11.16 -9.70 -2.02
C MET A 64 11.65 -10.46 -0.80
N HIS A 65 12.95 -10.32 -0.51
CA HIS A 65 13.54 -10.87 0.72
C HIS A 65 14.61 -9.93 1.28
N ILE A 66 14.99 -10.10 2.56
CA ILE A 66 16.14 -9.37 3.09
C ILE A 66 17.44 -9.82 2.40
N GLN A 67 17.64 -11.13 2.28
CA GLN A 67 18.81 -11.73 1.61
C GLN A 67 18.36 -12.54 0.40
N SER A 68 19.16 -12.55 -0.66
CA SER A 68 18.87 -13.40 -1.83
C SER A 68 18.79 -14.88 -1.50
N SER A 69 19.65 -15.38 -0.60
CA SER A 69 19.65 -16.78 -0.13
C SER A 69 18.36 -17.21 0.57
N ASP A 70 17.51 -16.27 0.99
CA ASP A 70 16.22 -16.57 1.58
C ASP A 70 15.25 -17.21 0.56
N TRP A 71 15.49 -17.02 -0.74
CA TRP A 71 14.80 -17.75 -1.81
C TRP A 71 14.93 -19.27 -1.61
N ASP A 72 16.15 -19.76 -1.41
CA ASP A 72 16.42 -21.18 -1.22
C ASP A 72 15.92 -21.66 0.15
N ARG A 73 16.06 -20.81 1.18
CA ARG A 73 15.60 -21.12 2.55
C ARG A 73 14.08 -21.33 2.60
N HIS A 74 13.32 -20.60 1.79
CA HIS A 74 11.87 -20.72 1.70
C HIS A 74 11.42 -21.79 0.68
N CYS A 75 12.37 -22.47 0.04
CA CYS A 75 12.13 -23.51 -0.98
C CYS A 75 11.40 -23.00 -2.23
N HIS A 76 11.50 -21.71 -2.55
CA HIS A 76 10.83 -21.10 -3.71
C HIS A 76 11.36 -21.65 -5.04
N GLN A 77 12.61 -22.13 -5.07
CA GLN A 77 13.20 -22.82 -6.22
C GLN A 77 12.50 -24.15 -6.56
N GLU A 78 11.78 -24.75 -5.61
CA GLU A 78 11.06 -26.01 -5.80
C GLU A 78 9.55 -25.78 -6.00
N ASP A 79 9.03 -24.61 -5.64
CA ASP A 79 7.62 -24.28 -5.72
C ASP A 79 7.24 -23.62 -7.06
N THR A 80 6.38 -24.32 -7.81
CA THR A 80 5.88 -23.86 -9.11
C THR A 80 5.13 -22.52 -9.08
N VAL A 81 4.60 -22.12 -7.93
CA VAL A 81 3.93 -20.81 -7.74
C VAL A 81 4.89 -19.66 -8.03
N TYR A 82 6.21 -19.85 -7.81
CA TYR A 82 7.23 -18.83 -7.98
C TYR A 82 7.91 -18.85 -9.37
N ASN A 83 7.53 -19.78 -10.25
CA ASN A 83 8.11 -19.86 -11.60
C ASN A 83 7.86 -18.59 -12.45
N ASN A 84 6.79 -17.85 -12.17
CA ASN A 84 6.49 -16.59 -12.84
C ASN A 84 7.15 -15.37 -12.19
N VAL A 85 8.03 -15.54 -11.20
CA VAL A 85 8.81 -14.42 -10.65
C VAL A 85 9.82 -13.94 -11.70
N ILE A 86 9.67 -12.69 -12.13
CA ILE A 86 10.49 -12.05 -13.18
C ILE A 86 11.60 -11.16 -12.62
N LEU A 87 11.51 -10.78 -11.35
CA LEU A 87 12.49 -9.98 -10.66
C LEU A 87 12.46 -10.33 -9.17
N HIS A 88 13.64 -10.56 -8.59
CA HIS A 88 13.81 -10.69 -7.16
C HIS A 88 14.34 -9.38 -6.59
N VAL A 89 13.70 -8.82 -5.57
CA VAL A 89 14.12 -7.54 -4.99
C VAL A 89 14.61 -7.78 -3.57
N VAL A 90 15.89 -7.53 -3.33
CA VAL A 90 16.54 -7.84 -2.06
C VAL A 90 17.11 -6.62 -1.37
N TRP A 91 17.26 -6.68 -0.04
CA TRP A 91 18.04 -5.67 0.66
C TRP A 91 19.54 -5.89 0.50
N ARG A 92 19.97 -7.16 0.50
CA ARG A 92 21.35 -7.59 0.31
C ARG A 92 21.40 -8.79 -0.63
N ASN A 93 22.26 -8.70 -1.65
CA ASN A 93 22.58 -9.83 -2.51
C ASN A 93 23.79 -10.60 -1.96
N ASP A 94 23.60 -11.87 -1.65
CA ASP A 94 24.60 -12.81 -1.13
C ASP A 94 24.76 -14.07 -1.99
N LYS A 95 23.85 -14.32 -2.94
CA LYS A 95 23.88 -15.48 -3.83
C LYS A 95 23.03 -15.23 -5.09
N VAL A 96 23.45 -15.80 -6.22
CA VAL A 96 22.59 -15.91 -7.40
C VAL A 96 21.53 -16.99 -7.16
N ILE A 97 20.27 -16.66 -7.47
CA ILE A 97 19.12 -17.55 -7.29
C ILE A 97 18.56 -18.01 -8.64
N TYR A 98 17.87 -19.14 -8.62
CA TYR A 98 17.36 -19.80 -9.81
C TYR A 98 15.91 -20.21 -9.62
N ARG A 99 15.13 -20.18 -10.71
CA ARG A 99 13.82 -20.82 -10.78
C ARG A 99 13.98 -22.34 -10.84
N ASN A 100 12.86 -23.04 -10.76
CA ASN A 100 12.80 -24.50 -10.87
C ASN A 100 13.44 -25.03 -12.18
N ASP A 101 13.30 -24.28 -13.28
CA ASP A 101 13.87 -24.63 -14.59
C ASP A 101 15.38 -24.36 -14.72
N GLY A 102 16.04 -23.89 -13.64
CA GLY A 102 17.46 -23.56 -13.62
C GLY A 102 17.81 -22.21 -14.26
N THR A 103 16.82 -21.42 -14.69
CA THR A 103 17.07 -20.05 -15.15
C THR A 103 17.36 -19.12 -13.98
N SER A 104 18.36 -18.26 -14.11
CA SER A 104 18.62 -17.25 -13.10
C SER A 104 17.51 -16.20 -13.09
N ILE A 105 17.21 -15.68 -11.90
CA ILE A 105 16.25 -14.59 -11.73
C ILE A 105 17.05 -13.29 -11.64
N PRO A 106 16.75 -12.26 -12.46
CA PRO A 106 17.33 -10.95 -12.27
C PRO A 106 17.06 -10.45 -10.84
N THR A 107 18.11 -10.03 -10.14
CA THR A 107 18.00 -9.56 -8.76
C THR A 107 18.32 -8.07 -8.68
N LEU A 108 17.49 -7.29 -7.99
CA LEU A 108 17.70 -5.87 -7.71
C LEU A 108 18.03 -5.68 -6.23
N VAL A 109 19.14 -5.00 -5.93
CA VAL A 109 19.50 -4.61 -4.57
C VAL A 109 18.84 -3.27 -4.24
N LEU A 110 17.68 -3.30 -3.60
CA LEU A 110 16.85 -2.12 -3.35
C LEU A 110 17.55 -1.07 -2.47
N SER A 111 18.40 -1.52 -1.55
CA SER A 111 19.12 -0.64 -0.60
C SER A 111 20.02 0.39 -1.29
N GLU A 112 20.49 0.12 -2.50
CA GLU A 112 21.32 1.05 -3.30
C GLU A 112 20.50 2.22 -3.89
N TYR A 113 19.18 2.09 -3.91
CA TYR A 113 18.27 3.05 -4.53
C TYR A 113 17.35 3.74 -3.52
N VAL A 114 17.43 3.38 -2.25
CA VAL A 114 16.64 4.01 -1.18
C VAL A 114 17.51 5.04 -0.46
N GLU A 115 16.98 6.26 -0.33
CA GLU A 115 17.68 7.30 0.41
C GLU A 115 17.64 7.04 1.91
N GLN A 116 18.77 7.19 2.58
CA GLN A 116 18.92 6.95 4.02
C GLN A 116 17.93 7.77 4.87
N HIS A 117 17.66 9.02 4.46
CA HIS A 117 16.73 9.90 5.17
C HIS A 117 15.31 9.32 5.26
N LEU A 118 14.90 8.51 4.28
CA LEU A 118 13.59 7.87 4.25
C LEU A 118 13.49 6.76 5.30
N LEU A 119 14.55 5.97 5.43
CA LEU A 119 14.66 4.91 6.44
C LEU A 119 14.66 5.50 7.85
N GLU A 120 15.35 6.61 8.06
CA GLU A 120 15.36 7.33 9.33
C GLU A 120 13.96 7.84 9.69
N ARG A 121 13.27 8.51 8.75
CA ARG A 121 11.89 8.98 8.96
C ARG A 121 10.94 7.84 9.30
N TYR A 122 11.01 6.74 8.56
CA TYR A 122 10.18 5.56 8.84
C TYR A 122 10.48 5.00 10.23
N SER A 123 11.77 4.89 10.60
CA SER A 123 12.17 4.44 11.93
C SER A 123 11.62 5.34 13.03
N THR A 124 11.68 6.66 12.85
CA THR A 124 11.11 7.62 13.80
C THR A 124 9.60 7.45 13.94
N MET A 125 8.88 7.28 12.83
CA MET A 125 7.42 7.10 12.84
C MET A 125 6.99 5.80 13.52
N MET A 126 7.66 4.68 13.23
CA MET A 126 7.30 3.38 13.81
C MET A 126 7.67 3.26 15.29
N ASN A 127 8.68 4.01 15.74
CA ASN A 127 9.07 4.07 17.16
C ASN A 127 8.34 5.18 17.93
N ALA A 128 7.50 5.99 17.27
CA ALA A 128 6.75 7.03 17.93
C ALA A 128 5.70 6.42 18.87
N LYS A 129 5.74 6.83 20.15
CA LYS A 129 4.77 6.37 21.18
C LYS A 129 3.44 7.12 21.13
N SER A 130 3.35 8.15 20.30
CA SER A 130 2.15 8.97 20.10
C SER A 130 1.03 8.16 19.44
N SER A 131 -0.23 8.44 19.80
CA SER A 131 -1.39 7.80 19.16
C SER A 131 -1.50 8.12 17.66
N ILE A 132 -1.00 9.28 17.24
CA ILE A 132 -0.91 9.65 15.82
C ILE A 132 0.56 9.91 15.48
N PRO A 133 1.20 9.09 14.64
CA PRO A 133 2.65 9.18 14.37
C PRO A 133 3.13 10.54 13.84
N CYS A 134 2.26 11.31 13.19
CA CYS A 134 2.57 12.63 12.64
C CYS A 134 2.04 13.81 13.47
N GLU A 135 1.54 13.60 14.69
CA GLU A 135 0.88 14.67 15.48
C GLU A 135 1.76 15.89 15.71
N PHE A 136 3.06 15.70 15.91
CA PHE A 136 4.02 16.78 16.13
C PHE A 136 4.15 17.71 14.91
N GLN A 137 3.86 17.22 13.70
CA GLN A 137 3.87 18.04 12.48
C GLN A 137 2.66 18.97 12.40
N LEU A 138 1.57 18.69 13.13
CA LEU A 138 0.41 19.59 13.14
C LEU A 138 0.78 20.96 13.73
N GLY A 139 1.75 21.03 14.65
CA GLY A 139 2.22 22.27 15.25
C GLY A 139 2.82 23.26 14.24
N SER A 140 3.46 22.77 13.16
CA SER A 140 4.09 23.63 12.15
C SER A 140 3.10 24.21 11.13
N ILE A 141 1.87 23.73 11.11
CA ILE A 141 0.82 24.23 10.22
C ILE A 141 0.20 25.49 10.82
N ASP A 142 0.18 26.55 10.02
CA ASP A 142 -0.42 27.84 10.33
C ASP A 142 -1.90 27.72 10.80
N LEU A 143 -2.27 28.52 11.81
CA LEU A 143 -3.60 28.48 12.43
C LEU A 143 -4.70 28.89 11.47
N PHE A 144 -4.44 29.88 10.60
CA PHE A 144 -5.41 30.32 9.61
C PHE A 144 -5.70 29.21 8.59
N LYS A 145 -4.65 28.51 8.11
CA LYS A 145 -4.82 27.32 7.25
C LYS A 145 -5.65 26.23 7.93
N LYS A 146 -5.39 25.93 9.21
CA LYS A 146 -6.18 24.94 9.97
C LYS A 146 -7.65 25.32 10.05
N SER A 147 -7.94 26.58 10.40
CA SER A 147 -9.31 27.06 10.56
C SER A 147 -10.09 27.02 9.24
N MET A 148 -9.48 27.50 8.15
CA MET A 148 -10.07 27.48 6.82
C MET A 148 -10.34 26.04 6.35
N TRP A 149 -9.38 25.14 6.55
CA TRP A 149 -9.51 23.74 6.16
C TRP A 149 -10.61 23.02 6.95
N LEU A 150 -10.64 23.20 8.29
CA LEU A 150 -11.68 22.61 9.14
C LEU A 150 -13.08 23.14 8.78
N SER A 151 -13.20 24.42 8.44
CA SER A 151 -14.46 25.00 8.00
C SER A 151 -14.95 24.37 6.69
N THR A 152 -14.04 24.20 5.73
CA THR A 152 -14.33 23.55 4.44
C THR A 152 -14.77 22.10 4.65
N LEU A 153 -14.00 21.32 5.42
CA LEU A 153 -14.34 19.93 5.74
C LEU A 153 -15.66 19.79 6.49
N ALA A 154 -16.02 20.76 7.34
CA ALA A 154 -17.30 20.74 8.05
C ALA A 154 -18.48 20.93 7.08
N VAL A 155 -18.34 21.81 6.08
CA VAL A 155 -19.34 22.00 5.03
C VAL A 155 -19.46 20.76 4.15
N GLU A 156 -18.35 20.23 3.65
CA GLU A 156 -18.34 19.00 2.84
C GLU A 156 -18.98 17.82 3.60
N ARG A 157 -18.66 17.69 4.89
CA ARG A 157 -19.26 16.65 5.74
C ARG A 157 -20.76 16.87 5.95
N LEU A 158 -21.21 18.10 6.05
CA LEU A 158 -22.64 18.41 6.13
C LEU A 158 -23.35 18.07 4.82
N GLU A 159 -22.76 18.43 3.67
CA GLU A 159 -23.30 18.10 2.35
C GLU A 159 -23.46 16.60 2.16
N MET A 160 -22.42 15.81 2.50
CA MET A 160 -22.51 14.34 2.46
C MET A 160 -23.66 13.80 3.33
N LYS A 161 -23.88 14.38 4.51
CA LYS A 161 -24.99 13.98 5.39
C LYS A 161 -26.35 14.38 4.84
N VAL A 162 -26.47 15.60 4.32
CA VAL A 162 -27.71 16.11 3.71
C VAL A 162 -28.10 15.24 2.52
N GLN A 163 -27.15 14.89 1.65
CA GLN A 163 -27.40 13.99 0.53
C GLN A 163 -27.96 12.64 0.98
N GLN A 164 -27.42 12.04 2.04
CA GLN A 164 -27.96 10.78 2.59
C GLN A 164 -29.40 10.94 3.10
N VAL A 165 -29.70 12.03 3.82
CA VAL A 165 -31.07 12.31 4.29
C VAL A 165 -32.04 12.51 3.13
N LEU A 166 -31.62 13.23 2.08
CA LEU A 166 -32.45 13.46 0.89
C LEU A 166 -32.71 12.16 0.11
N LEU A 167 -31.76 11.23 0.06
CA LEU A 167 -31.97 9.91 -0.55
C LEU A 167 -33.03 9.10 0.21
N ILE A 168 -32.97 9.11 1.55
CA ILE A 168 -33.97 8.45 2.40
C ILE A 168 -35.35 9.12 2.21
N LEU A 169 -35.39 10.46 2.14
CA LEU A 169 -36.62 11.20 1.93
C LEU A 169 -37.31 10.85 0.61
N ASP A 170 -36.53 10.68 -0.47
CA ASP A 170 -37.03 10.27 -1.78
C ASP A 170 -37.59 8.85 -1.72
N GLN A 171 -36.88 7.92 -1.07
CA GLN A 171 -37.34 6.53 -0.85
C GLN A 171 -38.68 6.45 -0.12
N PHE A 172 -38.95 7.38 0.81
CA PHE A 172 -40.19 7.45 1.57
C PHE A 172 -41.18 8.51 1.05
N ASN A 173 -41.13 8.85 -0.25
CA ASN A 173 -42.08 9.74 -0.92
C ASN A 173 -42.29 11.09 -0.21
N THR A 174 -41.21 11.71 0.26
CA THR A 174 -41.22 12.99 1.00
C THR A 174 -41.86 12.97 2.39
N ASP A 175 -41.99 11.79 3.01
CA ASP A 175 -42.36 11.64 4.43
C ASP A 175 -41.18 11.99 5.37
N TRP A 176 -41.23 13.19 5.95
CA TRP A 176 -40.22 13.68 6.89
C TRP A 176 -40.24 12.96 8.25
N GLU A 177 -41.39 12.45 8.71
CA GLU A 177 -41.47 11.75 10.00
C GLU A 177 -40.79 10.38 9.91
N LYS A 178 -41.09 9.63 8.84
CA LYS A 178 -40.44 8.35 8.56
C LYS A 178 -38.93 8.54 8.30
N THR A 179 -38.56 9.56 7.53
CA THR A 179 -37.15 9.89 7.26
C THR A 179 -36.39 10.20 8.55
N LEU A 180 -36.99 10.99 9.46
CA LEU A 180 -36.38 11.31 10.75
C LEU A 180 -36.18 10.04 11.60
N TRP A 181 -37.18 9.16 11.66
CA TRP A 181 -37.09 7.89 12.40
C TRP A 181 -35.95 7.02 11.88
N VAL A 182 -35.92 6.77 10.57
CA VAL A 182 -34.86 6.00 9.90
C VAL A 182 -33.48 6.61 10.15
N TRP A 183 -33.37 7.94 10.07
CA TRP A 183 -32.10 8.64 10.32
C TRP A 183 -31.63 8.55 11.77
N ILE A 184 -32.55 8.59 12.74
CA ILE A 184 -32.24 8.37 14.16
C ILE A 184 -31.71 6.95 14.36
N CYS A 185 -32.39 5.95 13.81
CA CYS A 185 -31.95 4.56 13.86
C CYS A 185 -30.52 4.43 13.30
N ARG A 186 -30.27 4.97 12.09
CA ARG A 186 -28.92 5.02 11.50
C ARG A 186 -27.87 5.63 12.44
N CYS A 187 -28.19 6.74 13.10
CA CYS A 187 -27.26 7.42 14.02
C CYS A 187 -26.91 6.57 15.24
N ILE A 188 -27.84 5.74 15.73
CA ILE A 188 -27.60 4.80 16.85
C ILE A 188 -26.64 3.68 16.45
N GLY A 189 -26.64 3.27 15.17
CA GLY A 189 -25.73 2.26 14.63
C GLY A 189 -24.24 2.67 14.61
N LEU A 190 -23.94 3.97 14.84
CA LEU A 190 -22.59 4.55 14.74
C LEU A 190 -21.88 4.16 13.43
N LYS A 191 -20.55 4.24 13.36
CA LYS A 191 -19.82 3.99 12.11
C LYS A 191 -19.94 2.54 11.61
N VAL A 192 -20.03 1.56 12.52
CA VAL A 192 -19.91 0.14 12.17
C VAL A 192 -21.25 -0.46 11.75
N ASN A 193 -22.35 -0.07 12.42
CA ASN A 193 -23.67 -0.67 12.20
C ASN A 193 -24.70 0.33 11.64
N ALA A 194 -24.25 1.47 11.10
CA ALA A 194 -25.14 2.51 10.57
C ALA A 194 -26.18 1.94 9.60
N ASP A 195 -25.73 1.15 8.62
CA ASP A 195 -26.59 0.62 7.56
C ASP A 195 -27.59 -0.40 8.12
N THR A 196 -27.14 -1.35 8.94
CA THR A 196 -28.01 -2.35 9.60
C THR A 196 -29.07 -1.70 10.50
N PHE A 197 -28.71 -0.65 11.23
CA PHE A 197 -29.68 0.06 12.06
C PHE A 197 -30.62 0.94 11.23
N GLN A 198 -30.17 1.46 10.09
CA GLN A 198 -31.06 2.13 9.14
C GLN A 198 -32.14 1.17 8.67
N GLU A 199 -31.75 -0.03 8.20
CA GLU A 199 -32.67 -1.09 7.74
C GLU A 199 -33.71 -1.47 8.80
N LEU A 200 -33.33 -1.45 10.09
CA LEU A 200 -34.29 -1.70 11.19
C LEU A 200 -35.37 -0.61 11.30
N GLY A 201 -35.03 0.62 10.92
CA GLY A 201 -35.94 1.76 10.96
C GLY A 201 -36.82 1.89 9.72
N GLU A 202 -36.44 1.28 8.60
CA GLU A 202 -37.17 1.24 7.32
C GLU A 202 -38.43 0.37 7.40
#